data_AF-A0AA88XZR3-F1
#
_entry.id   AF-A0AA88XZR3-F1
#
_cell.length_a   1.000
_cell.length_b   1.000
_cell.length_c   1.000
_cell.angle_alpha   90.00
_cell.angle_beta   90.00
_cell.angle_gamma   90.00
#
_symmetry.space_group_name_H-M   'P 1'
#
loop_
_entity.id
_entity.type
_entity.pdbx_description
1 polymer ?
#
loop_
_entity_poly.entity_id
_entity_poly.type
_entity_poly.pdbx_seq_one_letter_code
_entity_poly.pdbx_strand_id
1 'polypeptide(L)'
;MGSFRKYSRGSVRNEGGPWIFRMIDRKGRFVVWSVQDRTKATLQPLIVFNTVPGPTIYSDEWALCANLTSIGYTHRKVKHPENFVAVDGTHINTIEGFLGNAKQYFKLMRGTN
;
A
#
# COMPACT_ATOMS: atom_id res chain seq x y z
N MET A 1 -18.29 4.57 9.57
CA MET A 1 -17.47 5.79 9.36
C MET A 1 -17.20 5.91 7.87
N GLY A 2 -17.77 6.92 7.20
CA GLY A 2 -17.86 7.01 5.73
C GLY A 2 -16.55 7.37 5.02
N SER A 3 -16.42 6.92 3.77
CA SER A 3 -15.32 7.24 2.87
C SER A 3 -15.40 8.71 2.42
N PHE A 4 -14.46 9.55 2.85
CA PHE A 4 -14.32 10.92 2.32
C PHE A 4 -13.80 10.88 0.88
N ARG A 5 -14.41 11.68 -0.01
CA ARG A 5 -13.97 11.83 -1.40
C ARG A 5 -12.78 12.81 -1.43
N LYS A 6 -11.64 12.38 -1.97
CA LYS A 6 -10.52 13.30 -2.23
C LYS A 6 -10.97 14.33 -3.28
N TYR A 7 -10.96 15.62 -2.90
CA TYR A 7 -11.39 16.74 -3.75
C TYR A 7 -12.84 16.66 -4.28
N SER A 8 -13.74 15.97 -3.58
CA SER A 8 -15.15 15.80 -4.00
C SER A 8 -15.34 15.17 -5.39
N ARG A 9 -14.30 14.57 -5.98
CA ARG A 9 -14.33 13.92 -7.30
C ARG A 9 -14.28 12.39 -7.17
N GLY A 10 -15.02 11.69 -8.02
CA GLY A 10 -15.08 10.23 -8.10
C GLY A 10 -16.45 9.62 -7.74
N SER A 11 -16.66 8.37 -8.15
CA SER A 11 -17.90 7.61 -7.93
C SER A 11 -18.14 7.34 -6.44
N VAL A 12 -19.39 7.49 -6.01
CA VAL A 12 -19.85 7.09 -4.67
C VAL A 12 -19.86 5.56 -4.62
N ARG A 13 -18.94 4.98 -3.85
CA ARG A 13 -19.05 3.57 -3.51
C ARG A 13 -20.08 3.45 -2.39
N ASN A 14 -21.30 3.05 -2.74
CA ASN A 14 -22.40 2.84 -1.79
C ASN A 14 -22.13 1.66 -0.83
N GLU A 15 -21.21 0.77 -1.21
CA GLU A 15 -20.73 -0.33 -0.40
C GLU A 15 -19.22 -0.17 -0.20
N GLY A 16 -18.77 -0.28 1.05
CA GLY A 16 -17.35 -0.28 1.39
C GLY A 16 -16.67 -1.47 0.73
N GLY A 17 -16.17 -1.26 -0.49
CA GLY A 17 -15.49 -2.31 -1.25
C GLY A 17 -14.34 -2.94 -0.46
N PRO A 18 -13.91 -4.16 -0.83
CA PRO A 18 -12.98 -4.95 -0.04
C PRO A 18 -11.69 -4.19 0.27
N TRP A 19 -11.14 -4.41 1.47
CA TRP A 19 -9.81 -3.90 1.79
C TRP A 19 -8.78 -4.65 0.95
N ILE A 20 -7.91 -3.92 0.27
CA ILE A 20 -6.90 -4.51 -0.60
C ILE A 20 -5.51 -4.18 -0.07
N PHE A 21 -4.81 -5.20 0.45
CA PHE A 21 -3.41 -5.13 0.84
C PHE A 21 -2.50 -5.48 -0.34
N ARG A 22 -1.41 -4.74 -0.51
CA ARG A 22 -0.53 -4.81 -1.69
C ARG A 22 0.92 -4.64 -1.30
N MET A 23 1.80 -5.40 -1.94
CA MET A 23 3.25 -5.24 -1.80
C MET A 23 3.91 -5.38 -3.18
N ILE A 24 5.03 -4.69 -3.35
CA ILE A 24 5.89 -4.83 -4.53
C ILE A 24 7.34 -4.83 -4.06
N ASP A 25 8.17 -5.71 -4.62
CA ASP A 25 9.61 -5.59 -4.45
C ASP A 25 10.23 -4.68 -5.52
N ARG A 26 11.49 -4.27 -5.33
CA ARG A 26 12.20 -3.43 -6.31
C ARG A 26 12.51 -4.13 -7.63
N LYS A 27 12.36 -5.46 -7.69
CA LYS A 27 12.55 -6.28 -8.89
C LYS A 27 11.25 -6.49 -9.67
N GLY A 28 10.13 -5.96 -9.18
CA GLY A 28 8.83 -5.96 -9.86
C GLY A 28 7.88 -7.09 -9.46
N ARG A 29 8.22 -7.93 -8.46
CA ARG A 29 7.26 -8.93 -7.95
C ARG A 29 6.15 -8.22 -7.20
N PHE A 30 4.95 -8.22 -7.77
CA PHE A 30 3.75 -7.61 -7.19
C PHE A 30 2.80 -8.67 -6.64
N VAL A 31 2.25 -8.42 -5.46
CA VAL A 31 1.33 -9.30 -4.76
C VAL A 31 0.18 -8.48 -4.17
N VAL A 32 -1.02 -9.06 -4.21
CA VAL A 32 -2.26 -8.40 -3.81
C VAL A 32 -3.19 -9.38 -3.09
N TRP A 33 -3.77 -8.92 -1.98
CA TRP A 33 -4.74 -9.69 -1.20
C TRP A 33 -5.98 -8.88 -0.89
N SER A 34 -7.15 -9.50 -1.03
CA SER A 34 -8.38 -9.03 -0.41
C SER A 34 -8.37 -9.44 1.05
N VAL A 35 -8.40 -8.48 1.97
CA VAL A 35 -8.36 -8.70 3.41
C VAL A 35 -9.66 -8.24 4.06
N GLN A 36 -10.02 -8.86 5.17
CA GLN A 36 -11.26 -8.53 5.89
C GLN A 36 -11.14 -7.20 6.62
N ASP A 37 -9.96 -6.91 7.16
CA ASP A 37 -9.64 -5.67 7.82
C ASP A 37 -8.19 -5.26 7.56
N ARG A 38 -7.83 -4.11 8.13
CA ARG A 38 -6.51 -3.50 8.03
C ARG A 38 -5.71 -3.63 9.33
N THR A 39 -6.06 -4.57 10.21
CA THR A 39 -5.39 -4.71 11.51
C THR A 39 -4.01 -5.31 11.38
N LYS A 40 -3.16 -5.10 12.40
CA LYS A 40 -1.81 -5.69 12.47
C LYS A 40 -1.87 -7.21 12.41
N ALA A 41 -2.85 -7.81 13.10
CA ALA A 41 -3.07 -9.25 13.14
C ALA A 41 -3.32 -9.84 11.74
N THR A 42 -4.01 -9.09 10.88
CA THR A 42 -4.29 -9.50 9.49
C THR A 42 -3.09 -9.28 8.57
N LEU A 43 -2.41 -8.13 8.67
CA LEU A 43 -1.38 -7.74 7.71
C LEU A 43 0.01 -8.33 7.99
N GLN A 44 0.38 -8.48 9.27
CA GLN A 44 1.72 -8.93 9.63
C GLN A 44 2.05 -10.35 9.13
N PRO A 45 1.15 -11.35 9.23
CA PRO A 45 1.41 -12.67 8.67
C PRO A 45 1.61 -12.64 7.16
N LEU A 46 0.86 -11.79 6.43
CA LEU A 46 1.01 -11.62 4.98
C LEU A 46 2.38 -11.04 4.63
N ILE A 47 2.85 -10.05 5.41
CA ILE A 47 4.18 -9.47 5.20
C ILE A 47 5.26 -10.54 5.42
N VAL A 48 5.20 -11.28 6.54
CA VAL A 48 6.20 -12.30 6.88
C VAL A 48 6.21 -13.45 5.87
N PHE A 49 5.05 -13.90 5.40
CA PHE A 49 4.97 -14.98 4.42
C PHE A 49 5.55 -14.59 3.05
N ASN A 50 5.41 -13.33 2.65
CA ASN A 50 5.80 -12.86 1.32
C ASN A 50 7.17 -12.19 1.28
N THR A 51 7.84 -12.13 2.43
CA THR A 51 9.11 -11.43 2.57
C THR A 51 10.11 -12.40 3.20
N VAL A 52 11.31 -12.51 2.61
CA VAL A 52 12.40 -13.23 3.28
C VAL A 52 12.71 -12.56 4.63
N PRO A 53 13.27 -13.26 5.64
CA PRO A 53 13.70 -12.60 6.88
C PRO A 53 14.85 -11.60 6.66
N GLY A 54 14.83 -10.46 7.37
CA GLY A 54 15.91 -9.45 7.34
C GLY A 54 15.93 -8.35 6.24
N PRO A 55 15.01 -8.23 5.27
CA PRO A 55 15.07 -7.18 4.27
C PRO A 55 14.50 -5.85 4.78
N THR A 56 14.77 -4.82 3.99
CA THR A 56 14.23 -3.48 4.21
C THR A 56 12.82 -3.36 3.62
N ILE A 57 11.86 -3.03 4.47
CA ILE A 57 10.48 -2.71 4.05
C ILE A 57 10.34 -1.19 3.98
N TYR A 58 9.79 -0.70 2.87
CA TYR A 58 9.48 0.69 2.65
C TYR A 58 7.96 0.88 2.72
N SER A 59 7.47 1.74 3.61
CA SER A 59 6.04 2.10 3.66
C SER A 59 5.86 3.59 3.94
N ASP A 60 4.64 4.09 3.75
CA ASP A 60 4.23 5.35 4.37
C ASP A 60 4.16 5.19 5.90
N GLU A 61 3.98 6.29 6.64
CA GLU A 61 3.82 6.28 8.11
C GLU A 61 2.49 5.68 8.58
N TRP A 62 2.12 4.54 8.04
CA TRP A 62 0.96 3.83 8.51
C TRP A 62 1.26 3.15 9.85
N ALA A 63 0.50 3.53 10.89
CA ALA A 63 0.67 3.06 12.27
C ALA A 63 0.75 1.53 12.41
N LEU A 64 0.14 0.79 11.47
CA LEU A 64 0.09 -0.67 11.48
C LEU A 64 1.40 -1.33 11.03
N CYS A 65 2.23 -0.59 10.27
CA CYS A 65 3.59 -1.00 9.89
C CYS A 65 4.64 -0.62 10.94
N ALA A 66 4.29 0.10 12.02
CA ALA A 66 5.24 0.59 13.01
C ALA A 66 6.00 -0.52 13.77
N ASN A 67 5.43 -1.73 13.85
CA ASN A 67 6.01 -2.86 14.58
C ASN A 67 6.87 -3.78 13.70
N LEU A 68 7.18 -3.40 12.46
CA LEU A 68 8.03 -4.22 11.59
C LEU A 68 9.45 -4.38 12.14
N THR A 69 9.97 -3.36 12.83
CA THR A 69 11.28 -3.41 13.50
C THR A 69 11.33 -4.46 14.60
N SER A 70 10.25 -4.62 15.38
CA SER A 70 10.22 -5.56 16.51
C SER A 70 10.20 -7.03 16.08
N ILE A 71 9.95 -7.30 14.80
CA ILE A 71 9.86 -8.65 14.24
C ILE A 71 11.00 -8.95 13.26
N GLY A 72 12.07 -8.14 13.28
CA GLY A 72 13.32 -8.42 12.56
C GLY A 72 13.42 -7.80 11.15
N TYR A 73 12.54 -6.87 10.77
CA TYR A 73 12.67 -6.13 9.52
C TYR A 73 13.29 -4.76 9.73
N THR A 74 14.10 -4.31 8.77
CA THR A 74 14.48 -2.89 8.73
C THR A 74 13.31 -2.10 8.14
N HIS A 75 12.68 -1.23 8.94
CA HIS A 75 11.56 -0.43 8.47
C HIS A 75 12.01 0.98 8.10
N ARG A 76 11.88 1.34 6.82
CA ARG A 76 12.10 2.70 6.35
C ARG A 76 10.76 3.34 5.97
N LYS A 77 10.52 4.55 6.49
CA LYS A 77 9.23 5.23 6.38
C LYS A 77 9.36 6.49 5.53
N VAL A 78 8.34 6.75 4.72
CA VAL A 78 8.17 8.03 4.01
C VAL A 78 7.05 8.82 4.66
N LYS A 79 7.32 10.11 4.90
CA LYS A 79 6.36 11.06 5.42
C LYS A 79 5.78 11.92 4.30
N HIS A 80 4.65 11.48 3.73
CA HIS A 80 3.98 12.19 2.63
C HIS A 80 3.59 13.66 2.89
N PRO A 81 3.34 14.15 4.11
CA PRO A 81 3.12 15.58 4.31
C PRO A 81 4.42 16.40 4.32
N GLU A 82 5.58 15.76 4.51
CA GLU A 82 6.88 16.42 4.63
C GLU A 82 7.68 16.29 3.33
N ASN A 83 7.82 15.07 2.79
CA ASN A 83 8.63 14.80 1.60
C ASN A 83 8.13 13.56 0.84
N PHE A 84 8.17 13.60 -0.51
CA PHE A 84 7.91 12.43 -1.37
C PHE A 84 9.08 11.42 -1.36
N VAL A 85 10.29 11.91 -1.10
CA VAL A 85 11.51 11.13 -0.92
C VAL A 85 12.14 11.63 0.38
N ALA A 86 12.35 10.73 1.34
CA ALA A 86 13.00 11.11 2.59
C ALA A 86 14.47 11.49 2.35
N VAL A 87 15.07 12.18 3.33
CA VAL A 87 16.45 12.71 3.23
C VAL A 87 17.48 11.60 2.94
N ASP A 88 17.22 10.38 3.41
CA ASP A 88 18.06 9.19 3.18
C ASP A 88 17.82 8.51 1.81
N GLY A 89 17.00 9.12 0.94
CA GLY A 89 16.61 8.56 -0.36
C GLY A 89 15.46 7.56 -0.30
N THR A 90 14.88 7.28 0.88
CA THR A 90 13.74 6.38 1.03
C THR A 90 12.50 6.92 0.31
N HIS A 91 11.86 6.07 -0.50
CA HIS A 91 10.66 6.41 -1.25
C HIS A 91 9.83 5.16 -1.56
N ILE A 92 8.54 5.33 -1.81
CA ILE A 92 7.60 4.26 -2.20
C ILE A 92 7.11 4.38 -3.66
N ASN A 93 7.79 5.18 -4.48
CA ASN A 93 7.40 5.47 -5.87
C ASN A 93 7.14 4.23 -6.73
N THR A 94 7.84 3.11 -6.48
CA THR A 94 7.62 1.85 -7.22
C THR A 94 6.18 1.37 -7.09
N ILE A 95 5.63 1.29 -5.87
CA ILE A 95 4.24 0.83 -5.67
C ILE A 95 3.25 1.90 -6.12
N GLU A 96 3.54 3.19 -5.89
CA GLU A 96 2.66 4.28 -6.31
C GLU A 96 2.51 4.37 -7.82
N GLY A 97 3.62 4.29 -8.56
CA GLY A 97 3.65 4.27 -10.02
C GLY A 97 2.94 3.05 -10.59
N PHE A 98 3.22 1.85 -10.05
CA PHE A 98 2.55 0.62 -10.45
C PHE A 98 1.03 0.73 -10.28
N LEU A 99 0.58 1.24 -9.13
CA LEU A 99 -0.85 1.42 -8.86
C LEU A 99 -1.49 2.53 -9.69
N GLY A 100 -0.74 3.57 -10.04
CA GLY A 100 -1.16 4.58 -11.00
C GLY A 100 -1.50 3.94 -12.35
N ASN A 101 -0.56 3.15 -12.89
CA ASN A 101 -0.72 2.45 -14.16
C ASN A 101 -1.86 1.43 -14.11
N ALA A 102 -1.92 0.61 -13.06
CA ALA A 102 -2.99 -0.37 -12.88
C ALA A 102 -4.38 0.29 -12.84
N LYS A 103 -4.53 1.43 -12.14
CA LYS A 103 -5.79 2.18 -12.10
C LYS A 103 -6.20 2.69 -13.49
N GLN A 104 -5.25 3.17 -14.30
CA GLN A 104 -5.56 3.61 -15.67
C GLN A 104 -5.99 2.43 -16.53
N TYR A 105 -5.27 1.30 -16.45
CA TYR A 105 -5.64 0.07 -17.15
C TYR A 105 -7.05 -0.40 -16.79
N PHE A 106 -7.40 -0.46 -15.50
CA PHE A 106 -8.74 -0.83 -15.04
C PHE A 106 -9.83 0.17 -15.45
N LYS A 107 -9.50 1.46 -15.64
CA LYS A 107 -10.46 2.44 -16.16
C LYS A 107 -10.75 2.21 -17.65
N LEU A 108 -9.73 1.91 -18.44
CA LEU A 108 -9.89 1.64 -19.87
C LEU A 108 -10.73 0.38 -20.13
N MET A 109 -10.63 -0.63 -19.26
CA MET A 109 -11.46 -1.84 -19.34
C MET A 109 -12.92 -1.62 -18.93
N ARG A 110 -13.28 -0.47 -18.34
CA ARG A 110 -14.67 -0.09 -18.09
C ARG A 110 -15.19 0.61 -19.36
N GLY A 111 -15.51 -0.18 -20.38
CA GLY A 111 -16.25 0.31 -21.55
C GLY A 111 -17.50 1.07 -21.09
N THR A 112 -17.77 2.21 -21.73
CA THR A 112 -19.05 2.92 -21.64
C THR A 112 -20.16 1.99 -22.11
N ASN A 113 -21.05 1.61 -21.18
CA ASN A 113 -22.42 1.21 -21.52
C ASN A 113 -23.25 2.49 -21.69
#